data_AF-A0A0G0AQ66-F1
#
_entry.id   AF-A0A0G0AQ66-F1
#
_cell.length_a   1.000
_cell.length_b   1.000
_cell.length_c   1.000
_cell.angle_alpha   90.00
_cell.angle_beta   90.00
_cell.angle_gamma   90.00
#
_symmetry.space_group_name_H-M   'P 1'
#
loop_
_entity.id
_entity.type
_entity.pdbx_description
1 polymer ?
#
loop_
_entity_poly.entity_id
_entity_poly.type
_entity_poly.pdbx_seq_one_letter_code
_entity_poly.pdbx_strand_id
1 'polypeptide(L)'
;MINISSKSDGVAGRLSNFTSRLFFFDGVPCASLEGPIQAVKFEDPEIQREICMLSGREAKLRGREKNESWQATQILWWLGEKVPRDSVKYQERLDRLYDAVAQLSEFQTELLATGNEVLCHTVGEKDPRKTVMTEEEFCSRLMRKREELRKNLVEWTVMEIDAAATMIEKDGTEAFQRVSELYGEKVATILIVAHIRRSLGSMRTYPPEVSISKMVNEKMKRLCG
;
A
#
# COMPACT_ATOMS: atom_id res chain seq x y z
N MET A 1 0.39 22.34 -4.85
CA MET A 1 0.53 21.26 -5.84
C MET A 1 1.97 20.80 -5.86
N ILE A 2 2.23 19.49 -5.87
CA ILE A 2 3.59 18.92 -5.92
C ILE A 2 3.80 18.18 -7.25
N ASN A 3 4.82 18.56 -8.00
CA ASN A 3 5.19 17.89 -9.25
C ASN A 3 6.13 16.70 -8.98
N ILE A 4 5.59 15.48 -9.04
CA ILE A 4 6.33 14.25 -8.85
C ILE A 4 7.15 13.96 -10.10
N SER A 5 8.47 13.96 -9.99
CA SER A 5 9.36 13.79 -11.15
C SER A 5 10.73 13.34 -10.67
N SER A 6 11.41 12.50 -11.45
CA SER A 6 12.78 12.08 -11.14
C SER A 6 13.80 13.24 -11.09
N LYS A 7 13.42 14.43 -11.56
CA LYS A 7 14.24 15.65 -11.53
C LYS A 7 13.92 16.57 -10.35
N SER A 8 12.87 16.26 -9.58
CA SER A 8 12.47 17.07 -8.43
C SER A 8 13.27 16.66 -7.20
N ASP A 9 13.49 17.59 -6.28
CA ASP A 9 14.12 17.32 -5.00
C ASP A 9 13.14 16.75 -3.97
N GLY A 10 13.67 16.23 -2.86
CA GLY A 10 12.87 15.83 -1.69
C GLY A 10 11.89 14.70 -1.98
N VAL A 11 10.71 14.76 -1.35
CA VAL A 11 9.65 13.74 -1.49
C VAL A 11 9.15 13.59 -2.92
N ALA A 12 9.15 14.69 -3.68
CA ALA A 12 8.68 14.69 -5.06
C ALA A 12 9.59 13.87 -5.99
N GLY A 13 10.90 13.91 -5.76
CA GLY A 13 11.87 13.05 -6.43
C GLY A 13 11.75 11.59 -6.04
N ARG A 14 11.56 11.34 -4.74
CA ARG A 14 11.53 9.98 -4.17
C ARG A 14 10.25 9.20 -4.49
N LEU A 15 9.14 9.87 -4.77
CA LEU A 15 7.89 9.24 -5.23
C LEU A 15 7.83 9.00 -6.74
N SER A 16 8.89 9.36 -7.47
CA SER A 16 9.00 9.04 -8.89
C SER A 16 9.08 7.52 -9.11
N ASN A 17 8.52 7.03 -10.23
CA ASN A 17 8.66 5.62 -10.60
C ASN A 17 10.13 5.20 -10.83
N PHE A 18 11.01 6.18 -11.02
CA PHE A 18 12.43 5.98 -11.25
C PHE A 18 13.21 5.69 -9.98
N THR A 19 12.66 6.01 -8.80
CA THR A 19 13.38 5.86 -7.54
C THR A 19 13.62 4.39 -7.24
N SER A 20 14.89 4.04 -7.03
CA SER A 20 15.29 2.67 -6.74
C SER A 20 14.71 2.22 -5.40
N ARG A 21 13.94 1.12 -5.42
CA ARG A 21 13.32 0.46 -4.27
C ARG A 21 13.19 -1.01 -4.57
N LEU A 22 13.61 -1.86 -3.63
CA LEU A 22 13.48 -3.30 -3.78
C LEU A 22 12.16 -3.77 -3.16
N PHE A 23 11.32 -4.40 -3.99
CA PHE A 23 10.06 -5.01 -3.57
C PHE A 23 9.73 -6.19 -4.48
N PHE A 24 8.73 -6.97 -4.11
CA PHE A 24 8.22 -8.07 -4.93
C PHE A 24 6.86 -7.70 -5.52
N PHE A 25 6.67 -8.01 -6.79
CA PHE A 25 5.38 -7.87 -7.47
C PHE A 25 5.09 -9.14 -8.26
N ASP A 26 3.98 -9.82 -7.97
CA ASP A 26 3.63 -11.13 -8.55
C ASP A 26 4.75 -12.17 -8.44
N GLY A 27 5.49 -12.15 -7.32
CA GLY A 27 6.64 -13.03 -7.08
C GLY A 27 7.92 -12.64 -7.83
N VAL A 28 7.91 -11.55 -8.60
CA VAL A 28 9.07 -11.04 -9.33
C VAL A 28 9.77 -9.94 -8.50
N PRO A 29 11.09 -10.03 -8.24
CA PRO A 29 11.83 -8.95 -7.63
C PRO A 29 11.91 -7.74 -8.57
N CYS A 30 11.64 -6.55 -8.03
CA CYS A 30 11.63 -5.29 -8.76
C CYS A 30 12.59 -4.29 -8.11
N ALA A 31 13.40 -3.59 -8.90
CA ALA A 31 14.37 -2.59 -8.43
C ALA A 31 13.82 -1.16 -8.43
N SER A 32 12.69 -0.91 -9.09
CA SER A 32 11.87 0.30 -8.97
C SER A 32 10.47 0.04 -9.53
N LEU A 33 9.57 1.02 -9.51
CA LEU A 33 8.28 0.93 -10.21
C LEU A 33 8.46 0.94 -11.74
N GLU A 34 9.43 1.69 -12.26
CA GLU A 34 9.69 1.81 -13.70
C GLU A 34 9.96 0.46 -14.38
N GLY A 35 10.70 -0.45 -13.72
CA GLY A 35 10.98 -1.80 -14.24
C GLY A 35 9.72 -2.56 -14.68
N PRO A 36 8.81 -2.93 -13.76
CA PRO A 36 7.57 -3.63 -14.10
C PRO A 36 6.61 -2.80 -14.98
N ILE A 37 6.71 -1.47 -15.00
CA ILE A 37 5.95 -0.61 -15.94
C ILE A 37 6.48 -0.74 -17.37
N GLN A 38 7.79 -0.89 -17.56
CA GLN A 38 8.39 -1.03 -18.89
C GLN A 38 8.41 -2.49 -19.38
N ALA A 39 8.52 -3.45 -18.46
CA ALA A 39 8.55 -4.88 -18.74
C ALA A 39 7.34 -5.35 -19.54
N VAL A 40 6.14 -4.78 -19.30
CA VAL A 40 4.91 -5.21 -19.98
C VAL A 40 4.90 -5.03 -21.50
N LYS A 41 5.89 -4.32 -22.04
CA LYS A 41 6.05 -4.16 -23.49
C LYS A 41 6.71 -5.38 -24.14
N PHE A 42 7.15 -6.36 -23.36
CA PHE A 42 7.86 -7.56 -23.80
C PHE A 42 7.03 -8.78 -23.51
N GLU A 43 6.90 -9.69 -24.47
CA GLU A 43 6.13 -10.93 -24.34
C GLU A 43 6.82 -11.96 -23.42
N ASP A 44 8.14 -12.09 -23.54
CA ASP A 44 8.93 -13.10 -22.83
C ASP A 44 9.02 -12.80 -21.31
N PRO A 45 8.53 -13.70 -20.44
CA PRO A 45 8.62 -13.55 -18.99
C PRO A 45 10.04 -13.42 -18.45
N GLU A 46 11.04 -14.09 -19.04
CA GLU A 46 12.43 -13.98 -18.56
C GLU A 46 12.98 -12.58 -18.79
N ILE A 47 12.73 -12.03 -19.99
CA ILE A 47 13.08 -10.65 -20.32
C ILE A 47 12.34 -9.68 -19.38
N GLN A 48 11.07 -9.94 -19.06
CA GLN A 48 10.33 -9.11 -18.11
C GLN A 48 11.00 -9.11 -16.73
N ARG A 49 11.45 -10.26 -16.22
CA ARG A 49 12.15 -10.36 -14.93
C ARG A 49 13.46 -9.58 -14.93
N GLU A 50 14.24 -9.66 -16.01
CA GLU A 50 15.44 -8.85 -16.18
C GLU A 50 15.12 -7.34 -16.12
N ILE A 51 14.09 -6.90 -16.83
CA ILE A 51 13.68 -5.49 -16.87
C ILE A 51 13.16 -5.02 -15.50
N CYS A 52 12.47 -5.89 -14.76
CA CYS A 52 12.01 -5.57 -13.40
C CYS A 52 13.18 -5.24 -12.46
N MET A 53 14.36 -5.81 -12.69
CA MET A 53 15.58 -5.52 -11.92
C MET A 53 16.33 -4.26 -12.36
N LEU A 54 15.85 -3.55 -13.39
CA LEU A 54 16.38 -2.25 -13.81
C LEU A 54 15.68 -1.12 -13.06
N SER A 55 16.33 0.04 -12.96
CA SER A 55 15.71 1.23 -12.35
C SER A 55 15.91 2.49 -13.18
N GLY A 56 15.04 3.48 -12.95
CA GLY A 56 15.12 4.81 -13.54
C GLY A 56 15.27 4.83 -15.06
N ARG A 57 16.31 5.53 -15.53
CA ARG A 57 16.51 5.75 -16.98
C ARG A 57 16.85 4.46 -17.73
N GLU A 58 17.48 3.49 -17.08
CA GLU A 58 17.87 2.22 -17.70
C GLU A 58 16.63 1.40 -18.08
N ALA A 59 15.72 1.20 -17.13
CA ALA A 59 14.42 0.55 -17.38
C ALA A 59 13.63 1.26 -18.49
N LYS A 60 13.57 2.61 -18.44
CA LYS A 60 12.88 3.40 -19.46
C LYS A 60 13.49 3.26 -20.84
N LEU A 61 14.81 3.24 -20.96
CA LEU A 61 15.50 3.06 -22.23
C LEU A 61 15.22 1.68 -22.81
N ARG A 62 15.34 0.64 -21.99
CA ARG A 62 15.02 -0.72 -22.39
C ARG A 62 13.59 -0.84 -22.92
N GLY A 63 12.61 -0.24 -22.23
CA GLY A 63 11.22 -0.21 -22.67
C GLY A 63 10.95 0.56 -23.97
N ARG A 64 11.79 1.53 -24.34
CA ARG A 64 11.60 2.31 -25.59
C ARG A 64 11.77 1.47 -26.84
N GLU A 65 12.60 0.42 -26.79
CA GLU A 65 12.85 -0.50 -27.90
C GLU A 65 11.57 -1.16 -28.44
N LYS A 66 10.54 -1.28 -27.59
CA LYS A 66 9.25 -1.90 -27.96
C LYS A 66 8.14 -0.91 -28.25
N ASN A 67 8.39 0.40 -28.18
CA ASN A 67 7.34 1.42 -28.31
C ASN A 67 6.51 1.26 -29.59
N GLU A 68 7.14 1.20 -30.75
CA GLU A 68 6.43 1.06 -32.03
C GLU A 68 5.58 -0.21 -32.06
N SER A 69 6.12 -1.34 -31.60
CA SER A 69 5.44 -2.64 -31.64
C SER A 69 4.22 -2.73 -30.73
N TRP A 70 4.31 -2.27 -29.47
CA TRP A 70 3.18 -2.33 -28.55
C TRP A 70 2.16 -1.23 -28.89
N GLN A 71 2.59 -0.05 -29.35
CA GLN A 71 1.67 1.03 -29.73
C GLN A 71 0.85 0.67 -30.98
N ALA A 72 1.43 -0.06 -31.93
CA ALA A 72 0.70 -0.53 -33.10
C ALA A 72 -0.42 -1.53 -32.76
N THR A 73 -0.20 -2.35 -31.73
CA THR A 73 -1.14 -3.42 -31.35
C THR A 73 -2.04 -3.07 -30.18
N GLN A 74 -1.65 -2.08 -29.35
CA GLN A 74 -2.26 -1.76 -28.06
C GLN A 74 -2.34 -2.95 -27.10
N ILE A 75 -1.44 -3.92 -27.29
CA ILE A 75 -1.33 -5.11 -26.48
C ILE A 75 -0.08 -5.01 -25.61
N LEU A 76 -0.26 -5.39 -24.35
CA LEU A 76 0.79 -5.56 -23.38
C LEU A 76 0.82 -7.01 -22.90
N TRP A 77 1.85 -7.32 -22.12
CA TRP A 77 2.13 -8.66 -21.64
C TRP A 77 2.49 -8.65 -20.16
N TRP A 78 2.17 -9.72 -19.45
CA TRP A 78 2.67 -9.93 -18.10
C TRP A 78 2.74 -11.41 -17.79
N LEU A 79 3.94 -11.92 -17.53
CA LEU A 79 4.23 -13.31 -17.18
C LEU A 79 3.53 -14.33 -18.10
N GLY A 80 3.62 -14.09 -19.41
CA GLY A 80 3.05 -14.97 -20.45
C GLY A 80 1.60 -14.67 -20.78
N GLU A 81 0.94 -13.76 -20.05
CA GLU A 81 -0.42 -13.36 -20.34
C GLU A 81 -0.47 -12.10 -21.22
N LYS A 82 -1.27 -12.17 -22.28
CA LYS A 82 -1.59 -11.05 -23.17
C LYS A 82 -2.73 -10.20 -22.57
N VAL A 83 -2.53 -8.89 -22.44
CA VAL A 83 -3.49 -7.98 -21.82
C VAL A 83 -3.64 -6.70 -22.66
N PRO A 84 -4.86 -6.34 -23.12
CA PRO A 84 -5.09 -5.06 -23.79
C PRO A 84 -4.78 -3.87 -22.86
N ARG A 85 -4.15 -2.83 -23.39
CA ARG A 85 -3.75 -1.62 -22.63
C ARG A 85 -4.92 -0.90 -21.96
N ASP A 86 -6.09 -0.90 -22.58
CA ASP A 86 -7.33 -0.27 -22.12
C ASP A 86 -8.22 -1.18 -21.27
N SER A 87 -7.79 -2.42 -21.03
CA SER A 87 -8.57 -3.38 -20.25
C SER A 87 -8.59 -3.04 -18.75
N VAL A 88 -9.70 -3.37 -18.09
CA VAL A 88 -9.83 -3.33 -16.63
C VAL A 88 -8.71 -4.14 -15.96
N LYS A 89 -8.40 -5.31 -16.52
CA LYS A 89 -7.34 -6.19 -16.03
C LYS A 89 -5.97 -5.50 -15.99
N TYR A 90 -5.66 -4.66 -16.97
CA TYR A 90 -4.41 -3.89 -16.95
C TYR A 90 -4.42 -2.81 -15.85
N GLN A 91 -5.56 -2.15 -15.63
CA GLN A 91 -5.71 -1.17 -14.55
C GLN A 91 -5.55 -1.82 -13.17
N GLU A 92 -6.18 -2.97 -12.96
CA GLU A 92 -6.05 -3.77 -11.74
C GLU A 92 -4.59 -4.20 -11.52
N ARG A 93 -3.85 -4.55 -12.58
CA ARG A 93 -2.41 -4.85 -12.47
C ARG A 93 -1.63 -3.63 -11.99
N LEU A 94 -1.88 -2.44 -12.54
CA LEU A 94 -1.24 -1.22 -12.06
C LEU A 94 -1.61 -0.93 -10.60
N ASP A 95 -2.86 -1.16 -10.20
CA ASP A 95 -3.28 -0.99 -8.81
C ASP A 95 -2.51 -1.92 -7.87
N ARG A 96 -2.42 -3.22 -8.19
CA ARG A 96 -1.65 -4.20 -7.41
C ARG A 96 -0.16 -3.87 -7.37
N LEU A 97 0.40 -3.28 -8.43
CA LEU A 97 1.79 -2.82 -8.44
C LEU A 97 2.00 -1.70 -7.40
N TYR A 98 1.09 -0.73 -7.32
CA TYR A 98 1.16 0.31 -6.30
C TYR A 98 0.83 -0.22 -4.89
N ASP A 99 -0.01 -1.25 -4.76
CA ASP A 99 -0.24 -1.93 -3.49
C ASP A 99 1.04 -2.60 -2.97
N ALA A 100 1.81 -3.21 -3.87
CA ALA A 100 3.06 -3.88 -3.55
C ALA A 100 4.14 -2.89 -3.06
N VAL A 101 4.37 -1.79 -3.79
CA VAL A 101 5.34 -0.77 -3.36
C VAL A 101 4.88 -0.04 -2.09
N ALA A 102 3.57 0.11 -1.89
CA ALA A 102 3.02 0.74 -0.70
C ALA A 102 3.20 -0.09 0.58
N GLN A 103 3.67 -1.34 0.50
CA GLN A 103 4.08 -2.10 1.68
C GLN A 103 5.41 -1.59 2.28
N LEU A 104 6.21 -0.84 1.52
CA LEU A 104 7.48 -0.29 1.97
C LEU A 104 7.28 0.91 2.89
N SER A 105 7.86 0.90 4.08
CA SER A 105 7.67 1.95 5.09
C SER A 105 8.23 3.30 4.63
N GLU A 106 9.31 3.30 3.86
CA GLU A 106 9.88 4.51 3.28
C GLU A 106 8.95 5.14 2.23
N PHE A 107 8.27 4.31 1.43
CA PHE A 107 7.32 4.80 0.42
C PHE A 107 6.08 5.39 1.10
N GLN A 108 5.56 4.73 2.13
CA GLN A 108 4.46 5.24 2.95
C GLN A 108 4.81 6.59 3.58
N THR A 109 5.98 6.68 4.21
CA THR A 109 6.44 7.89 4.90
C THR A 109 6.55 9.07 3.94
N GLU A 110 7.14 8.86 2.77
CA GLU A 110 7.27 9.91 1.75
C GLU A 110 5.94 10.32 1.15
N LEU A 111 5.04 9.37 0.91
CA LEU A 111 3.73 9.63 0.36
C LEU A 111 2.86 10.43 1.34
N LEU A 112 2.91 10.11 2.63
CA LEU A 112 2.22 10.86 3.68
C LEU A 112 2.80 12.26 3.88
N ALA A 113 4.12 12.42 3.74
CA ALA A 113 4.80 13.71 3.82
C ALA A 113 4.38 14.70 2.73
N THR A 114 3.68 14.26 1.68
CA THR A 114 3.07 15.16 0.69
C THR A 114 1.84 15.92 1.23
N GLY A 115 1.36 15.59 2.43
CA GLY A 115 0.23 16.29 3.04
C GLY A 115 -1.03 16.22 2.18
N ASN A 116 -1.79 17.31 2.12
CA ASN A 116 -3.02 17.41 1.34
C ASN A 116 -2.79 17.93 -0.09
N GLU A 117 -1.54 18.00 -0.53
CA GLU A 117 -1.21 18.58 -1.82
C GLU A 117 -1.72 17.71 -2.97
N VAL A 118 -2.21 18.36 -4.02
CA VAL A 118 -2.49 17.70 -5.30
C VAL A 118 -1.17 17.29 -5.94
N LEU A 119 -1.04 16.01 -6.29
CA LEU A 119 0.13 15.46 -6.96
C LEU A 119 -0.08 15.52 -8.47
N CYS A 120 0.90 16.05 -9.21
CA CYS A 120 0.88 16.10 -10.67
C CYS A 120 2.20 15.57 -11.26
N HIS A 121 2.23 15.31 -12.57
CA HIS A 121 3.44 14.94 -13.28
C HIS A 121 3.48 15.63 -14.64
N THR A 122 4.01 16.86 -14.66
CA THR A 122 3.88 17.80 -15.79
C THR A 122 4.51 17.35 -17.10
N VAL A 123 5.39 16.34 -17.07
CA VAL A 123 6.05 15.76 -18.25
C VAL A 123 5.44 14.42 -18.67
N GLY A 124 4.35 14.01 -18.02
CA GLY A 124 3.64 12.76 -18.29
C GLY A 124 2.89 12.79 -19.61
N GLU A 125 2.80 11.62 -20.26
CA GLU A 125 1.95 11.43 -21.42
C GLU A 125 0.50 11.20 -20.96
N LYS A 126 -0.46 11.77 -21.69
CA LYS A 126 -1.89 11.71 -21.38
C LYS A 126 -2.63 10.73 -22.26
N ASP A 127 -2.11 10.46 -23.46
CA ASP A 127 -2.72 9.53 -24.40
C ASP A 127 -2.34 8.08 -24.05
N PRO A 128 -3.28 7.22 -23.60
CA PRO A 128 -2.99 5.83 -23.27
C PRO A 128 -2.49 5.02 -24.47
N ARG A 129 -2.70 5.51 -25.71
CA ARG A 129 -2.15 4.86 -26.91
C ARG A 129 -0.66 5.08 -27.08
N LYS A 130 -0.10 6.10 -26.42
CA LYS A 130 1.33 6.47 -26.49
C LYS A 130 2.11 6.05 -25.26
N THR A 131 1.42 5.80 -24.14
CA THR A 131 2.06 5.39 -22.89
C THR A 131 1.37 4.20 -22.22
N VAL A 132 2.18 3.34 -21.63
CA VAL A 132 1.73 2.22 -20.79
C VAL A 132 1.13 2.70 -19.48
N MET A 133 1.46 3.90 -19.02
CA MET A 133 0.83 4.53 -17.87
C MET A 133 0.78 6.04 -18.07
N THR A 134 -0.42 6.60 -18.01
CA THR A 134 -0.70 8.01 -18.20
C THR A 134 -0.36 8.83 -16.95
N GLU A 135 -0.23 10.14 -17.13
CA GLU A 135 -0.11 11.08 -16.02
C GLU A 135 -1.23 10.89 -14.99
N GLU A 136 -2.48 10.78 -15.46
CA GLU A 136 -3.65 10.63 -14.60
C GLU A 136 -3.62 9.31 -13.81
N GLU A 137 -3.34 8.19 -14.49
CA GLU A 137 -3.22 6.87 -13.87
C GLU A 137 -2.11 6.83 -12.80
N PHE A 138 -1.01 7.55 -13.02
CA PHE A 138 0.08 7.66 -12.05
C PHE A 138 -0.33 8.48 -10.83
N CYS A 139 -0.77 9.72 -11.05
CA CYS A 139 -1.06 10.66 -9.96
C CYS A 139 -2.26 10.21 -9.13
N SER A 140 -3.32 9.69 -9.76
CA SER A 140 -4.50 9.16 -9.07
C SER A 140 -4.15 8.00 -8.14
N ARG A 141 -3.25 7.09 -8.55
CA ARG A 141 -2.82 5.95 -7.72
C ARG A 141 -2.03 6.40 -6.49
N LEU A 142 -1.10 7.34 -6.65
CA LEU A 142 -0.38 7.91 -5.51
C LEU A 142 -1.36 8.57 -4.52
N MET A 143 -2.26 9.41 -5.00
CA MET A 143 -3.23 10.08 -4.12
C MET A 143 -4.20 9.09 -3.46
N ARG A 144 -4.67 8.07 -4.19
CA ARG A 144 -5.50 7.00 -3.64
C ARG A 144 -4.78 6.23 -2.54
N LYS A 145 -3.54 5.78 -2.78
CA LYS A 145 -2.72 5.10 -1.77
C LYS A 145 -2.48 6.00 -0.55
N ARG A 146 -2.27 7.31 -0.72
CA ARG A 146 -2.11 8.26 0.39
C ARG A 146 -3.34 8.30 1.28
N GLU A 147 -4.53 8.39 0.69
CA GLU A 147 -5.78 8.42 1.45
C GLU A 147 -6.08 7.10 2.16
N GLU A 148 -5.75 5.96 1.55
CA GLU A 148 -5.85 4.66 2.21
C GLU A 148 -4.88 4.55 3.40
N LEU A 149 -3.62 4.96 3.25
CA LEU A 149 -2.65 4.98 4.34
C LEU A 149 -3.10 5.87 5.49
N ARG A 150 -3.71 7.02 5.20
CA ARG A 150 -4.29 7.91 6.21
C ARG A 150 -5.44 7.28 6.98
N LYS A 151 -6.33 6.57 6.29
CA LYS A 151 -7.41 5.82 6.94
C LYS A 151 -6.88 4.72 7.87
N ASN A 152 -5.78 4.08 7.47
CA ASN A 152 -5.09 3.09 8.32
C ASN A 152 -4.32 3.73 9.47
N LEU A 153 -3.98 5.02 9.35
CA LEU A 153 -3.33 5.85 10.36
C LEU A 153 -4.30 6.68 11.19
N VAL A 154 -5.61 6.41 11.16
CA VAL A 154 -6.57 7.14 12.00
C VAL A 154 -6.13 6.98 13.46
N GLU A 155 -5.43 8.01 13.94
CA GLU A 155 -5.30 8.33 15.35
C GLU A 155 -6.72 8.62 15.80
N TRP A 156 -7.30 7.66 16.50
CA TRP A 156 -8.52 7.87 17.25
C TRP A 156 -8.32 9.11 18.12
N THR A 157 -9.20 10.09 17.97
CA THR A 157 -9.20 11.24 18.87
C THR A 157 -9.38 10.73 20.30
N VAL A 158 -8.92 11.50 21.29
CA VAL A 158 -9.10 11.13 22.71
C VAL A 158 -10.56 10.85 23.03
N MET A 159 -11.51 11.56 22.40
CA MET A 159 -12.95 11.34 22.56
C MET A 159 -13.42 10.00 21.98
N GLU A 160 -12.89 9.58 20.84
CA GLU A 160 -13.26 8.30 20.23
C GLU A 160 -12.64 7.12 20.99
N ILE A 161 -11.41 7.27 21.49
CA ILE A 161 -10.79 6.29 22.38
C ILE A 161 -11.61 6.15 23.67
N ASP A 162 -12.04 7.28 24.25
CA ASP A 162 -12.87 7.29 25.46
C ASP A 162 -14.24 6.64 25.24
N ALA A 163 -14.87 6.89 24.08
CA ALA A 163 -16.12 6.24 23.71
C ALA A 163 -15.95 4.72 23.56
N ALA A 164 -14.90 4.27 22.86
CA ALA A 164 -14.58 2.85 22.71
C ALA A 164 -14.25 2.18 24.06
N ALA A 165 -13.48 2.87 24.92
CA ALA A 165 -13.16 2.40 26.26
C ALA A 165 -14.42 2.27 27.13
N THR A 166 -15.28 3.28 27.13
CA THR A 166 -16.57 3.28 27.87
C THR A 166 -17.45 2.10 27.46
N MET A 167 -17.53 1.79 26.17
CA MET A 167 -18.29 0.64 25.68
C MET A 167 -17.76 -0.68 26.25
N ILE A 168 -16.43 -0.89 26.22
CA ILE A 168 -15.81 -2.11 26.77
C ILE A 168 -15.87 -2.14 28.30
N GLU A 169 -15.79 -1.00 28.99
CA GLU A 169 -15.92 -0.96 30.44
C GLU A 169 -17.33 -1.31 30.92
N LYS A 170 -18.35 -0.90 30.15
CA LYS A 170 -19.75 -1.15 30.48
C LYS A 170 -20.20 -2.57 30.11
N ASP A 171 -19.92 -3.00 28.89
CA ASP A 171 -20.47 -4.23 28.31
C ASP A 171 -19.42 -5.37 28.24
N GLY A 172 -18.19 -5.11 28.69
CA GLY A 172 -17.13 -6.12 28.81
C GLY A 172 -16.79 -6.78 27.48
N THR A 173 -16.71 -8.11 27.49
CA THR A 173 -16.39 -8.91 26.30
C THR A 173 -17.48 -8.89 25.23
N GLU A 174 -18.72 -8.55 25.58
CA GLU A 174 -19.83 -8.49 24.62
C GLU A 174 -19.70 -7.30 23.66
N ALA A 175 -19.02 -6.23 24.07
CA ALA A 175 -18.74 -5.07 23.21
C ALA A 175 -17.64 -5.31 22.17
N PHE A 176 -16.85 -6.39 22.26
CA PHE A 176 -15.64 -6.56 21.45
C PHE A 176 -15.91 -6.45 19.95
N GLN A 177 -16.89 -7.19 19.43
CA GLN A 177 -17.20 -7.20 18.00
C GLN A 177 -17.65 -5.81 17.51
N ARG A 178 -18.54 -5.17 18.28
CA ARG A 178 -19.06 -3.84 17.95
C ARG A 178 -17.97 -2.76 17.98
N VAL A 179 -17.06 -2.83 18.95
CA VAL A 179 -15.94 -1.88 19.04
C VAL A 179 -14.91 -2.15 17.94
N SER A 180 -14.67 -3.41 17.56
CA SER A 180 -13.82 -3.74 16.41
C SER A 180 -14.38 -3.18 15.10
N GLU A 181 -15.69 -3.24 14.90
CA GLU A 181 -16.36 -2.69 13.70
C GLU A 181 -16.33 -1.16 13.65
N LEU A 182 -16.57 -0.51 14.79
CA LEU A 182 -16.66 0.96 14.86
C LEU A 182 -15.29 1.64 14.98
N TYR A 183 -14.38 1.03 15.74
CA TYR A 183 -13.11 1.64 16.17
C TYR A 183 -11.86 0.85 15.74
N GLY A 184 -12.04 -0.16 14.89
CA GLY A 184 -10.94 -1.00 14.40
C GLY A 184 -10.48 -2.05 15.41
N GLU A 185 -10.15 -3.22 14.87
CA GLU A 185 -9.76 -4.41 15.64
C GLU A 185 -8.58 -4.17 16.60
N LYS A 186 -7.62 -3.35 16.19
CA LYS A 186 -6.42 -3.05 17.00
C LYS A 186 -6.79 -2.30 18.30
N VAL A 187 -7.69 -1.32 18.23
CA VAL A 187 -8.18 -0.58 19.41
C VAL A 187 -9.01 -1.49 20.30
N ALA A 188 -9.95 -2.21 19.71
CA ALA A 188 -10.79 -3.16 20.43
C ALA A 188 -9.96 -4.20 21.19
N THR A 189 -8.93 -4.76 20.55
CA THR A 189 -8.01 -5.74 21.14
C THR A 189 -7.25 -5.17 22.33
N ILE A 190 -6.70 -3.96 22.22
CA ILE A 190 -5.95 -3.31 23.32
C ILE A 190 -6.88 -3.08 24.53
N LEU A 191 -8.06 -2.51 24.27
CA LEU A 191 -9.02 -2.17 25.31
C LEU A 191 -9.58 -3.43 26.00
N ILE A 192 -9.91 -4.48 25.25
CA ILE A 192 -10.46 -5.69 25.85
C ILE A 192 -9.42 -6.49 26.64
N VAL A 193 -8.15 -6.50 26.20
CA VAL A 193 -7.04 -7.08 26.98
C VAL A 193 -6.88 -6.33 28.30
N ALA A 194 -6.94 -5.00 28.27
CA ALA A 194 -6.89 -4.18 29.48
C ALA A 194 -8.08 -4.47 30.42
N HIS A 195 -9.30 -4.58 29.88
CA HIS A 195 -10.49 -4.93 30.64
C HIS A 195 -10.39 -6.32 31.29
N ILE A 196 -9.99 -7.35 30.55
CA ILE A 196 -9.85 -8.71 31.07
C ILE A 196 -8.79 -8.73 32.17
N ARG A 197 -7.63 -8.10 31.97
CA ARG A 197 -6.58 -8.00 33.00
C ARG A 197 -7.09 -7.34 34.27
N ARG A 198 -7.88 -6.26 34.14
CA ARG A 198 -8.52 -5.58 35.27
C ARG A 198 -9.50 -6.50 36.00
N SER A 199 -10.33 -7.25 35.27
CA SER A 199 -11.27 -8.22 35.85
C SER A 199 -10.57 -9.36 36.61
N LEU A 200 -9.34 -9.70 36.23
CA LEU A 200 -8.51 -10.71 36.88
C LEU A 200 -7.61 -10.13 38.00
N GLY A 201 -7.77 -8.85 38.37
CA GLY A 201 -6.99 -8.21 39.43
C GLY A 201 -5.53 -7.90 39.05
N SER A 202 -5.15 -8.03 37.79
CA SER A 202 -3.76 -7.95 37.31
C SER A 202 -3.20 -6.54 37.14
N MET A 203 -3.99 -5.50 37.43
CA MET A 203 -3.58 -4.11 37.15
C MET A 203 -2.51 -3.58 38.13
N ARG A 204 -2.14 -4.36 39.16
CA ARG A 204 -1.20 -3.94 40.22
C ARG A 204 0.17 -4.60 40.13
N THR A 205 0.40 -5.51 39.19
CA THR A 205 1.66 -6.25 39.04
C THR A 205 2.18 -6.14 37.61
N TYR A 206 3.48 -5.82 37.46
CA TYR A 206 4.16 -5.77 36.17
C TYR A 206 5.52 -6.48 36.23
N PRO A 207 5.81 -7.43 35.32
CA PRO A 207 4.90 -8.00 34.33
C PRO A 207 3.73 -8.78 35.00
N PRO A 208 2.61 -9.01 34.30
CA PRO A 208 1.50 -9.80 34.84
C PRO A 208 1.96 -11.24 35.12
N GLU A 209 1.33 -11.88 36.11
CA GLU A 209 1.62 -13.28 36.41
C GLU A 209 1.38 -14.19 35.18
N VAL A 210 2.19 -15.24 35.05
CA VAL A 210 2.13 -16.18 33.92
C VAL A 210 0.75 -16.84 33.84
N SER A 211 0.14 -17.15 34.98
CA SER A 211 -1.23 -17.68 35.12
C SER A 211 -2.26 -16.75 34.47
N ILE A 212 -2.20 -15.46 34.78
CA ILE A 212 -3.09 -14.43 34.24
C ILE A 212 -2.88 -14.28 32.73
N SER A 213 -1.64 -14.27 32.27
CA SER A 213 -1.34 -14.17 30.83
C SER A 213 -1.95 -15.33 30.03
N LYS A 214 -1.94 -16.55 30.57
CA LYS A 214 -2.62 -17.71 29.96
C LYS A 214 -4.13 -17.50 29.90
N MET A 215 -4.75 -17.07 31.00
CA MET A 215 -6.20 -16.84 31.06
C MET A 215 -6.67 -15.74 30.10
N VAL A 216 -5.89 -14.66 29.95
CA VAL A 216 -6.15 -13.60 28.96
C VAL A 216 -6.11 -14.17 27.55
N ASN A 217 -5.06 -14.92 27.19
CA ASN A 217 -4.92 -15.51 25.86
C ASN A 217 -6.06 -16.51 25.55
N GLU A 218 -6.51 -17.30 26.52
CA GLU A 218 -7.64 -18.21 26.35
C GLU A 218 -8.96 -17.46 26.10
N LYS A 219 -9.21 -16.37 26.84
CA LYS A 219 -10.38 -15.52 26.63
C LYS A 219 -10.34 -14.84 25.27
N MET A 220 -9.18 -14.32 24.86
CA MET A 220 -9.01 -13.71 23.53
C MET A 220 -9.26 -14.71 22.39
N LYS A 221 -8.76 -15.94 22.51
CA LYS A 221 -9.03 -16.99 21.51
C LYS A 221 -10.51 -17.30 21.31
N ARG A 222 -11.34 -17.13 22.35
CA ARG A 222 -12.80 -17.32 22.27
C ARG A 222 -13.53 -16.13 21.66
N LEU A 223 -12.91 -14.95 21.66
CA LEU A 223 -13.49 -13.72 21.11
C LEU A 223 -13.10 -13.50 19.64
N CYS A 224 -11.93 -14.01 19.24
CA CYS A 224 -11.38 -13.86 17.90
C CYS A 224 -11.54 -15.09 17.00
N GLY A 225 -12.09 -16.20 17.51
CA GLY A 225 -12.35 -17.44 16.77
C GLY A 225 -13.83 -17.65 16.59
#